data_AF-A0A2Z3H9K7-F1
#
_entry.id   AF-A0A2Z3H9K7-F1
#
_cell.length_a   1.000
_cell.length_b   1.000
_cell.length_c   1.000
_cell.angle_alpha   90.00
_cell.angle_beta   90.00
_cell.angle_gamma   90.00
#
_symmetry.space_group_name_H-M   'P 1'
#
loop_
_entity.id
_entity.type
_entity.pdbx_description
1 polymer ?
#
loop_
_entity_poly.entity_id
_entity_poly.type
_entity_poly.pdbx_seq_one_letter_code
_entity_poly.pdbx_strand_id
1 'polypeptide(L)' 'MQPLSPLARHEPSHPNWELLRRLGWSVANISGAYCVAWRGRDEVVFEWREDGWHRIGGSGPVEQV' A
#
# COMPACT_ATOMS: atom_id res chain seq x y z
N MET A 1 -15.35 4.08 35.52
CA MET A 1 -13.98 4.39 35.06
C MET A 1 -13.45 3.14 34.37
N GLN A 2 -13.59 3.03 33.05
CA GLN A 2 -13.02 1.91 32.29
C GLN A 2 -11.55 2.24 31.96
N PRO A 3 -10.61 1.28 32.06
CA PRO A 3 -9.24 1.53 31.64
C PRO A 3 -9.18 1.61 30.11
N LEU A 4 -8.68 2.73 29.58
CA LEU A 4 -8.31 2.88 28.17
C LEU A 4 -7.23 1.83 27.85
N SER A 5 -7.58 0.83 27.04
CA SER A 5 -6.64 -0.16 26.52
C SER A 5 -5.51 0.58 25.79
N PRO A 6 -4.24 0.48 26.24
CA PRO A 6 -3.21 1.42 25.79
C PRO A 6 -2.83 1.34 24.31
N LEU A 7 -3.20 0.28 23.60
CA LEU A 7 -2.72 0.03 22.25
C LEU A 7 -3.74 -0.84 21.51
N ALA A 8 -4.87 -0.25 21.11
CA ALA A 8 -5.41 -0.67 19.82
C ALA A 8 -4.38 -0.23 18.78
N ARG A 9 -3.28 -1.00 18.66
CA ARG A 9 -2.48 -1.00 17.44
C ARG A 9 -3.52 -1.19 16.37
N HIS A 10 -3.71 -0.18 15.53
CA HIS A 10 -4.40 -0.40 14.29
C HIS A 10 -3.62 -1.54 13.65
N GLU A 11 -4.17 -2.76 13.74
CA GLU A 11 -3.77 -3.85 12.87
C GLU A 11 -3.74 -3.18 11.50
N PRO A 12 -2.57 -3.10 10.82
CA PRO A 12 -2.50 -2.38 9.55
C PRO A 12 -3.62 -2.95 8.72
N SER A 13 -4.60 -2.09 8.43
CA SER A 13 -5.86 -2.46 7.78
C SER A 13 -5.51 -3.41 6.66
N HIS A 14 -6.16 -4.56 6.49
CA HIS A 14 -5.71 -5.53 5.47
C HIS A 14 -5.41 -4.81 4.14
N PRO A 15 -4.25 -5.08 3.49
CA PRO A 15 -3.80 -4.30 2.35
C PRO A 15 -4.88 -4.20 1.26
N ASN A 16 -5.20 -2.97 0.85
CA ASN A 16 -6.30 -2.71 -0.07
C ASN A 16 -5.82 -2.62 -1.51
N TRP A 17 -5.72 -3.76 -2.19
CA TRP A 17 -5.30 -3.84 -3.59
C TRP A 17 -6.26 -3.14 -4.56
N GLU A 18 -7.53 -2.99 -4.20
CA GLU A 18 -8.51 -2.29 -5.03
C GLU A 18 -8.21 -0.80 -5.16
N LEU A 19 -7.58 -0.19 -4.14
CA LEU A 19 -7.15 1.21 -4.20
C LEU A 19 -6.16 1.42 -5.38
N LEU A 20 -5.13 0.57 -5.48
CA LEU A 20 -4.18 0.59 -6.58
C LEU A 20 -4.86 0.40 -7.94
N ARG A 21 -5.78 -0.57 -8.03
CA ARG A 21 -6.53 -0.83 -9.28
C ARG A 21 -7.38 0.36 -9.70
N ARG A 22 -8.05 1.03 -8.77
CA ARG A 22 -8.84 2.25 -9.03
C ARG A 22 -7.96 3.41 -9.48
N LEU A 23 -6.72 3.46 -9.02
CA LEU A 23 -5.70 4.44 -9.43
C LEU A 23 -5.00 4.06 -10.77
N GLY A 24 -5.45 3.00 -11.44
CA GLY A 24 -4.93 2.57 -12.74
C GLY A 24 -3.69 1.68 -12.68
N TRP A 25 -3.34 1.19 -11.49
CA TRP A 25 -2.23 0.25 -11.32
C TRP A 25 -2.68 -1.20 -11.49
N SER A 26 -1.89 -1.96 -12.23
CA SER A 26 -2.01 -3.42 -12.35
C SER A 26 -1.12 -4.10 -11.31
N VAL A 27 -1.72 -4.68 -10.28
CA VAL A 27 -1.01 -5.40 -9.20
C VAL A 27 -0.65 -6.81 -9.69
N ALA A 28 0.64 -7.18 -9.63
CA ALA A 28 1.14 -8.44 -10.18
C ALA A 28 1.71 -9.40 -9.12
N ASN A 29 2.52 -8.89 -8.17
CA ASN A 29 3.18 -9.71 -7.15
C ASN A 29 2.85 -9.16 -5.76
N ILE A 30 2.39 -10.02 -4.85
CA ILE A 30 1.93 -9.66 -3.50
C ILE A 30 2.69 -10.50 -2.48
N SER A 31 3.35 -9.82 -1.54
CA SER A 31 4.13 -10.43 -0.46
C SER A 31 3.86 -9.70 0.85
N GLY A 32 2.88 -10.16 1.61
CA GLY A 32 2.49 -9.56 2.89
C GLY A 32 2.02 -8.11 2.71
N ALA A 33 2.75 -7.16 3.30
CA ALA A 33 2.49 -5.72 3.16
C ALA A 33 3.05 -5.13 1.86
N TYR A 34 3.77 -5.89 1.02
CA TYR A 34 4.39 -5.37 -0.19
C TYR A 34 3.65 -5.83 -1.44
N CYS A 35 3.62 -4.99 -2.47
CA CYS A 35 3.30 -5.44 -3.82
C CYS A 35 4.06 -4.73 -4.92
N VAL A 36 4.23 -5.43 -6.03
CA VAL A 36 4.69 -4.86 -7.31
C VAL A 36 3.48 -4.54 -8.16
N ALA A 37 3.44 -3.32 -8.67
CA ALA A 37 2.35 -2.81 -9.47
C ALA A 37 2.87 -2.05 -10.70
N TRP A 38 2.09 -2.11 -11.78
CA TRP A 38 2.47 -1.57 -13.09
C TRP A 38 1.49 -0.52 -13.58
N ARG A 39 1.98 0.55 -14.18
CA ARG A 39 1.17 1.55 -14.88
C ARG A 39 1.83 1.88 -16.21
N GLY A 40 1.36 1.26 -17.29
CA GLY A 40 2.01 1.37 -18.60
C GLY A 40 3.41 0.73 -18.58
N ARG A 41 4.46 1.56 -18.68
CA ARG A 41 5.87 1.12 -18.58
C ARG A 41 6.47 1.29 -17.19
N ASP A 42 5.75 1.96 -16.29
CA ASP A 42 6.21 2.20 -14.92
C ASP A 42 6.00 0.94 -14.08
N GLU A 43 7.05 0.49 -13.40
CA GLU A 43 7.04 -0.60 -12.41
C GLU A 43 7.33 0.02 -11.05
N VAL A 44 6.42 -0.15 -10.10
CA VAL A 44 6.54 0.44 -8.76
C VAL A 44 6.31 -0.61 -7.69
N VAL A 45 7.16 -0.57 -6.67
CA VAL A 45 6.99 -1.35 -5.45
C VAL A 45 6.31 -0.49 -4.41
N PHE A 46 5.17 -0.97 -3.92
CA PHE A 46 4.41 -0.36 -2.84
C PHE A 46 4.53 -1.17 -1.56
N GLU A 47 4.54 -0.46 -0.43
CA GLU A 47 4.43 -0.99 0.91
C GLU A 47 3.14 -0.45 1.55
N TRP A 48 2.33 -1.33 2.09
CA TRP A 48 1.16 -0.98 2.86
C TRP A 48 1.57 -0.56 4.27
N ARG A 49 1.23 0.66 4.64
CA ARG A 49 1.42 1.22 5.97
C ARG A 49 0.07 1.62 6.56
N GLU A 50 0.08 2.15 7.76
CA GLU A 50 -1.14 2.56 8.49
C GLU A 50 -2.00 3.55 7.70
N ASP A 51 -1.40 4.40 6.86
CA ASP A 51 -2.08 5.44 6.07
C ASP A 51 -2.39 5.03 4.61
N GLY A 52 -1.94 3.84 4.16
CA GLY A 52 -2.22 3.33 2.82
C GLY A 52 -1.00 2.80 2.06
N TRP A 53 -1.02 2.91 0.73
CA TRP A 53 0.06 2.44 -0.14
C TRP A 53 1.17 3.48 -0.27
N HIS A 54 2.37 3.16 0.19
CA HIS A 54 3.54 4.00 0.04
C HIS A 54 4.49 3.42 -1.02
N ARG A 55 4.90 4.25 -1.97
CA ARG A 55 5.94 3.88 -2.92
C ARG A 55 7.29 3.76 -2.19
N ILE A 56 7.92 2.60 -2.29
CA ILE A 56 9.24 2.34 -1.70
C ILE A 56 10.35 2.13 -2.75
N GLY A 57 9.99 1.95 -4.03
CA GLY A 57 10.97 1.80 -5.11
C GLY A 57 10.33 1.65 -6.50
N GLY A 58 11.17 1.56 -7.54
CA GLY A 58 10.75 1.31 -8.92
C GLY A 58 10.95 2.47 -9.88
N SER A 59 10.66 2.24 -11.17
CA SER A 59 10.80 3.22 -12.26
C SER A 59 9.47 3.93 -12.53
N GLY A 60 9.50 5.27 -12.60
CA GLY A 60 8.36 6.12 -12.92
C GLY A 60 8.31 7.42 -12.11
N PRO A 61 7.50 8.42 -12.53
CA PRO A 61 7.41 9.72 -11.86
C PRO A 61 6.93 9.59 -10.40
N VAL A 62 7.48 10.42 -9.51
CA VAL A 62 7.17 10.42 -8.07
C VAL A 62 5.86 11.17 -7.83
N GLU A 63 4.74 10.57 -8.20
CA GLU A 63 3.43 11.04 -7.74
C GLU A 63 3.07 10.27 -6.48
N GLN A 64 2.79 10.99 -5.38
CA GLN A 64 2.25 10.37 -4.17
C GLN A 64 0.88 9.76 -4.50
N VAL A 65 0.69 8.49 -4.14
CA VAL A 65 -0.58 7.74 -4.27
C VAL A 65 -1.20 7.53 -2.91
#